data_AF-A0A3D3BW41-F1
#
_entry.id   AF-A0A3D3BW41-F1
#
_cell.length_a   1.000
_cell.length_b   1.000
_cell.length_c   1.000
_cell.angle_alpha   90.00
_cell.angle_beta   90.00
_cell.angle_gamma   90.00
#
_symmetry.space_group_name_H-M   'P 1'
#
loop_
_entity.id
_entity.type
_entity.pdbx_description
1 polymer ?
#
loop_
_entity_poly.entity_id
_entity_poly.type
_entity_poly.pdbx_seq_one_letter_code
_entity_poly.pdbx_strand_id
1 'polypeptide(L)'
;LPSNELLIEDAEEFIKFALGENVKRSRNPFSFRYPQTRMGVEQVFVNAFSQAQEYEKTWETYNNLSRSQQRNTLAPRRDLVDEAMVEVLNGERFVTAHSYVQSEINMLMNVADSFDFNINTFTHILEGYKVADKMAAHGAGGSTFADWWGYKWEVRYAIPYNAALMLQAGVVVALNSDDAEMSRRLNQEAAKAVKYGDISEIDALKMITLNPAILLHMDDRMGSILEGKDADLVLWSDHPLSIYATAETTWVEGTPYYDKNEDMRLRERIAAERARIIAAITNEGAE
;
A
#
# COMPACT_ATOMS: atom_id res chain seq x y z
N LEU A 1 2.17 18.58 11.33
CA LEU A 1 3.54 18.46 10.78
C LEU A 1 3.43 18.60 9.26
N PRO A 2 4.31 19.37 8.59
CA PRO A 2 4.48 19.35 7.13
C PRO A 2 4.73 17.91 6.64
N SER A 3 4.35 17.60 5.39
CA SER A 3 4.49 16.24 4.84
C SER A 3 5.91 15.70 4.89
N ASN A 4 6.91 16.57 4.79
CA ASN A 4 8.32 16.18 4.79
C ASN A 4 8.83 15.78 6.19
N GLU A 5 8.16 16.21 7.26
CA GLU A 5 8.46 15.83 8.64
C GLU A 5 7.76 14.52 9.05
N LEU A 6 7.00 13.90 8.14
CA LEU A 6 6.33 12.61 8.34
C LEU A 6 7.01 11.46 7.58
N LEU A 7 8.15 11.74 6.92
CA LEU A 7 8.93 10.72 6.25
C LEU A 7 9.68 9.90 7.29
N ILE A 8 9.72 8.59 7.09
CA ILE A 8 10.51 7.71 7.91
C ILE A 8 11.92 7.67 7.32
N GLU A 9 12.90 8.05 8.13
CA GLU A 9 14.31 8.01 7.74
C GLU A 9 14.73 6.59 7.36
N ASP A 10 15.55 6.47 6.31
CA ASP A 10 16.08 5.22 5.76
C ASP A 10 15.03 4.18 5.32
N ALA A 11 13.78 4.60 5.12
CA ALA A 11 12.75 3.72 4.55
C ALA A 11 13.02 3.44 3.07
N GLU A 12 12.84 2.18 2.68
CA GLU A 12 12.96 1.73 1.30
C GLU A 12 12.00 2.49 0.38
N GLU A 13 12.42 2.70 -0.86
CA GLU A 13 11.62 3.45 -1.81
C GLU A 13 10.63 2.56 -2.58
N PHE A 14 9.41 3.04 -2.77
CA PHE A 14 8.35 2.29 -3.46
C PHE A 14 7.83 3.05 -4.68
N ILE A 15 7.34 2.30 -5.67
CA ILE A 15 6.59 2.84 -6.80
C ILE A 15 5.23 2.17 -6.92
N LYS A 16 4.20 3.00 -7.16
CA LYS A 16 2.83 2.51 -7.36
C LYS A 16 2.50 2.31 -8.82
N PHE A 17 2.23 1.07 -9.20
CA PHE A 17 1.63 0.74 -10.49
C PHE A 17 0.11 0.62 -10.36
N ALA A 18 -0.57 0.76 -11.49
CA ALA A 18 -2.02 0.64 -11.57
C ALA A 18 -2.44 -0.36 -12.66
N LEU A 19 -3.27 -1.32 -12.27
CA LEU A 19 -3.98 -2.24 -13.16
C LEU A 19 -5.49 -1.95 -13.10
N GLY A 20 -6.31 -2.81 -13.70
CA GLY A 20 -7.77 -2.72 -13.64
C GLY A 20 -8.42 -1.92 -14.76
N GLU A 21 -9.71 -1.65 -14.58
CA GLU A 21 -10.52 -0.94 -15.56
C GLU A 21 -10.08 0.51 -15.76
N ASN A 22 -9.57 1.16 -14.71
CA ASN A 22 -9.29 2.60 -14.71
C ASN A 22 -8.17 2.98 -15.68
N VAL A 23 -7.10 2.19 -15.76
CA VAL A 23 -5.94 2.50 -16.63
C VAL A 23 -6.24 2.39 -18.12
N LYS A 24 -7.32 1.69 -18.47
CA LYS A 24 -7.80 1.54 -19.85
C LYS A 24 -8.95 2.48 -20.20
N ARG A 25 -9.56 3.15 -19.21
CA ARG A 25 -10.74 3.99 -19.40
C ARG A 25 -10.35 5.46 -19.48
N SER A 26 -10.95 6.15 -20.43
CA SER A 26 -10.96 7.61 -20.51
C SER A 26 -12.37 8.11 -20.21
N ARG A 27 -12.49 9.21 -19.47
CA ARG A 27 -13.77 9.93 -19.30
C ARG A 27 -14.21 10.65 -20.58
N ASN A 28 -13.29 10.87 -21.52
CA ASN A 28 -13.57 11.41 -22.84
C ASN A 28 -13.82 10.27 -23.84
N PRO A 29 -15.05 10.14 -24.40
CA PRO A 29 -15.41 9.10 -25.37
C PRO A 29 -14.59 9.13 -26.66
N PHE A 30 -14.03 10.28 -27.02
CA PHE A 30 -13.21 10.46 -28.22
C PHE A 30 -11.72 10.25 -27.98
N SER A 31 -11.34 9.86 -26.75
CA SER A 31 -9.92 9.64 -26.43
C SER A 31 -9.43 8.33 -27.05
N PHE A 32 -8.41 8.46 -27.89
CA PHE A 32 -7.58 7.37 -28.42
C PHE A 32 -6.32 7.15 -27.56
N ARG A 33 -6.36 7.52 -26.27
CA ARG A 33 -5.24 7.33 -25.35
C ARG A 33 -4.90 5.85 -25.23
N TYR A 34 -3.64 5.53 -25.44
CA TYR A 34 -3.07 4.22 -25.16
C TYR A 34 -2.75 4.09 -23.65
N PRO A 35 -3.01 2.93 -23.02
CA PRO A 35 -3.61 1.71 -23.56
C PRO A 35 -5.15 1.70 -23.45
N GLN A 36 -5.83 0.96 -24.34
CA GLN A 36 -7.29 0.75 -24.30
C GLN A 36 -7.68 -0.71 -24.02
N THR A 37 -6.72 -1.63 -24.06
CA THR A 37 -6.91 -3.07 -23.88
C THR A 37 -5.99 -3.60 -22.79
N ARG A 38 -6.26 -4.80 -22.25
CA ARG A 38 -5.38 -5.43 -21.25
C ARG A 38 -4.00 -5.77 -21.83
N MET A 39 -3.96 -6.27 -23.07
CA MET A 39 -2.69 -6.48 -23.79
C MET A 39 -1.93 -5.18 -24.00
N GLY A 40 -2.63 -4.06 -24.19
CA GLY A 40 -2.00 -2.74 -24.23
C GLY A 40 -1.38 -2.34 -22.90
N VAL A 41 -2.02 -2.67 -21.77
CA VAL A 41 -1.46 -2.40 -20.43
C VAL A 41 -0.18 -3.22 -20.21
N GLU A 42 -0.20 -4.50 -20.55
CA GLU A 42 1.00 -5.36 -20.53
C GLU A 42 2.14 -4.74 -21.36
N GLN A 43 1.84 -4.33 -22.59
CA GLN A 43 2.83 -3.73 -23.48
C GLN A 43 3.35 -2.37 -22.97
N VAL A 44 2.59 -1.60 -22.19
CA VAL A 44 3.11 -0.39 -21.52
C VAL A 44 4.25 -0.77 -20.57
N PHE A 45 4.06 -1.81 -19.75
CA PHE A 45 5.11 -2.26 -18.82
C PHE A 45 6.31 -2.83 -19.56
N VAL A 46 6.09 -3.71 -20.54
CA VAL A 46 7.17 -4.28 -21.37
C VAL A 46 7.99 -3.18 -22.04
N ASN A 47 7.33 -2.16 -22.60
CA ASN A 47 8.03 -1.04 -23.21
C ASN A 47 8.82 -0.22 -22.20
N ALA A 48 8.26 0.04 -21.01
CA ALA A 48 8.93 0.83 -19.98
C ALA A 48 10.21 0.13 -19.48
N PHE A 49 10.13 -1.16 -19.15
CA PHE A 49 11.31 -1.90 -18.69
C PHE A 49 12.33 -2.17 -19.79
N SER A 50 11.89 -2.38 -21.04
CA SER A 50 12.83 -2.46 -22.18
C SER A 50 13.58 -1.15 -22.41
N GLN A 51 12.90 0.00 -22.26
CA GLN A 51 13.53 1.32 -22.34
C GLN A 51 14.51 1.54 -21.20
N ALA A 52 14.15 1.14 -19.99
CA ALA A 52 15.01 1.23 -18.81
C ALA A 52 16.31 0.43 -18.98
N GLN A 53 16.25 -0.81 -19.49
CA GLN A 53 17.45 -1.61 -19.78
C GLN A 53 18.36 -0.95 -20.82
N GLU A 54 17.80 -0.38 -21.90
CA GLU A 54 18.58 0.34 -22.91
C GLU A 54 19.17 1.64 -22.35
N TYR A 55 18.42 2.33 -21.50
CA TYR A 55 18.86 3.53 -20.78
C TYR A 55 20.06 3.23 -19.88
N GLU A 56 19.95 2.19 -19.04
CA GLU A 56 21.02 1.71 -18.17
C GLU A 56 22.27 1.37 -18.99
N LYS A 57 22.14 0.51 -20.00
CA LYS A 57 23.25 0.11 -20.88
C LYS A 57 23.93 1.30 -21.57
N THR A 58 23.16 2.30 -21.97
CA THR A 58 23.69 3.53 -22.57
C THR A 58 24.55 4.31 -21.58
N TRP A 59 24.08 4.43 -20.34
CA TRP A 59 24.83 5.05 -19.25
C TRP A 59 26.06 4.25 -18.84
N GLU A 60 25.95 2.93 -18.69
CA GLU A 60 27.08 2.05 -18.40
C GLU A 60 28.17 2.16 -19.47
N THR A 61 27.78 2.17 -20.74
CA THR A 61 28.71 2.33 -21.87
C THR A 61 29.46 3.66 -21.76
N TYR A 62 28.76 4.75 -21.45
CA TYR A 62 29.38 6.07 -21.26
C TYR A 62 30.28 6.13 -20.02
N ASN A 63 29.83 5.55 -18.90
CA ASN A 63 30.55 5.56 -17.62
C ASN A 63 31.83 4.71 -17.67
N ASN A 64 31.85 3.66 -18.49
CA ASN A 64 33.02 2.81 -18.72
C ASN A 64 34.06 3.39 -19.67
N LEU A 65 33.78 4.51 -20.37
CA LEU A 65 34.77 5.21 -21.17
C LEU A 65 35.86 5.83 -20.30
N SER A 66 37.10 5.89 -20.81
CA SER A 66 38.14 6.64 -20.13
C SER A 66 37.78 8.14 -20.02
N ARG A 67 38.33 8.84 -19.03
CA ARG A 67 38.13 10.30 -18.87
C ARG A 67 38.43 11.10 -20.14
N SER A 68 39.36 10.62 -20.98
CA SER A 68 39.68 11.30 -22.25
C SER A 68 38.62 11.06 -23.33
N GLN A 69 38.02 9.87 -23.35
CA GLN A 69 36.92 9.54 -24.26
C GLN A 69 35.64 10.25 -23.83
N GLN A 70 35.31 10.28 -22.53
CA GLN A 70 34.14 10.98 -22.01
C GLN A 70 34.12 12.48 -22.37
N ARG A 71 35.28 13.14 -22.43
CA ARG A 71 35.37 14.55 -22.88
C ARG A 71 35.01 14.75 -24.36
N ASN A 72 35.15 13.71 -25.17
CA ASN A 72 34.90 13.73 -26.62
C ASN A 72 33.59 13.02 -27.01
N THR A 73 32.84 12.52 -26.04
CA THR A 73 31.55 11.83 -26.23
C THR A 73 30.47 12.61 -25.49
N LEU A 74 29.35 12.87 -26.16
CA LEU A 74 28.22 13.53 -25.51
C LEU A 74 27.63 12.60 -24.45
N ALA A 75 27.44 13.11 -23.23
CA ALA A 75 26.80 12.35 -22.16
C ALA A 75 25.36 11.97 -22.55
N PRO A 76 24.90 10.76 -22.22
CA PRO A 76 23.51 10.38 -22.39
C PRO A 76 22.57 11.38 -21.68
N ARG A 77 21.37 11.55 -22.23
CA ARG A 77 20.37 12.43 -21.61
C ARG A 77 19.84 11.75 -20.35
N ARG A 78 19.74 12.51 -19.26
CA ARG A 78 19.06 12.10 -18.04
C ARG A 78 17.54 12.04 -18.24
N ASP A 79 16.92 10.91 -17.90
CA ASP A 79 15.46 10.75 -17.86
C ASP A 79 15.02 10.18 -16.51
N LEU A 80 14.20 10.92 -15.77
CA LEU A 80 13.78 10.55 -14.42
C LEU A 80 12.85 9.34 -14.39
N VAL A 81 12.12 9.08 -15.47
CA VAL A 81 11.22 7.92 -15.56
C VAL A 81 12.07 6.67 -15.75
N ASP A 82 13.01 6.71 -16.70
CA ASP A 82 13.88 5.56 -16.96
C ASP A 82 14.81 5.30 -15.76
N GLU A 83 15.32 6.33 -15.08
CA GLU A 83 16.05 6.16 -13.81
C GLU A 83 15.24 5.39 -12.77
N ALA A 84 13.99 5.80 -12.52
CA ALA A 84 13.14 5.12 -11.55
C ALA A 84 12.79 3.68 -11.97
N MET A 85 12.72 3.39 -13.28
CA MET A 85 12.53 2.01 -13.75
C MET A 85 13.81 1.18 -13.62
N VAL A 86 14.98 1.77 -13.80
CA VAL A 86 16.28 1.11 -13.56
C VAL A 86 16.45 0.76 -12.08
N GLU A 87 16.08 1.66 -11.17
CA GLU A 87 16.06 1.36 -9.73
C GLU A 87 15.17 0.14 -9.41
N VAL A 88 14.04 -0.03 -10.11
CA VAL A 88 13.19 -1.23 -9.97
C VAL A 88 13.91 -2.48 -10.47
N LEU A 89 14.55 -2.42 -11.64
CA LEU A 89 15.31 -3.55 -12.21
C LEU A 89 16.47 -3.97 -11.29
N ASN A 90 17.10 -3.00 -10.63
CA ASN A 90 18.24 -3.23 -9.74
C ASN A 90 17.84 -3.57 -8.30
N GLY A 91 16.54 -3.62 -7.99
CA GLY A 91 16.05 -3.94 -6.64
C GLY A 91 16.25 -2.83 -5.62
N GLU A 92 16.44 -1.59 -6.07
CA GLU A 92 16.58 -0.38 -5.26
C GLU A 92 15.23 0.30 -5.00
N ARG A 93 14.22 0.00 -5.84
CA ARG A 93 12.84 0.50 -5.70
C ARG A 93 11.82 -0.62 -5.85
N PHE A 94 10.90 -0.72 -4.89
CA PHE A 94 9.96 -1.84 -4.82
C PHE A 94 8.59 -1.52 -5.41
N VAL A 95 8.04 -2.46 -6.18
CA VAL A 95 6.75 -2.26 -6.89
C VAL A 95 5.57 -2.65 -6.01
N THR A 96 4.68 -1.69 -5.77
CA THR A 96 3.33 -1.92 -5.24
C THR A 96 2.29 -1.71 -6.33
N ALA A 97 1.50 -2.73 -6.65
CA ALA A 97 0.59 -2.71 -7.80
C ALA A 97 -0.88 -2.76 -7.38
N HIS A 98 -1.64 -1.71 -7.69
CA HIS A 98 -3.10 -1.75 -7.58
C HIS A 98 -3.63 -2.81 -8.53
N SER A 99 -4.37 -3.79 -8.01
CA SER A 99 -4.90 -4.92 -8.78
C SER A 99 -6.22 -5.42 -8.22
N TYR A 100 -7.04 -6.06 -9.06
CA TYR A 100 -8.24 -6.76 -8.60
C TYR A 100 -8.32 -8.17 -9.15
N VAL A 101 -8.18 -8.33 -10.46
CA VAL A 101 -8.49 -9.59 -11.15
C VAL A 101 -7.27 -10.48 -11.38
N GLN A 102 -7.48 -11.79 -11.29
CA GLN A 102 -6.45 -12.83 -11.44
C GLN A 102 -5.62 -12.69 -12.72
N SER A 103 -6.24 -12.28 -13.83
CA SER A 103 -5.57 -12.20 -15.13
C SER A 103 -4.52 -11.10 -15.17
N GLU A 104 -4.76 -9.98 -14.48
CA GLU A 104 -3.83 -8.85 -14.47
C GLU A 104 -2.74 -9.06 -13.42
N ILE A 105 -3.07 -9.71 -12.31
CA ILE A 105 -2.08 -10.16 -11.30
C ILE A 105 -1.09 -11.13 -11.97
N ASN A 106 -1.59 -12.17 -12.64
CA ASN A 106 -0.75 -13.15 -13.34
C ASN A 106 0.04 -12.53 -14.49
N MET A 107 -0.53 -11.56 -15.22
CA MET A 107 0.20 -10.87 -16.28
C MET A 107 1.37 -10.07 -15.70
N LEU A 108 1.15 -9.27 -14.65
CA LEU A 108 2.20 -8.42 -14.11
C LEU A 108 3.32 -9.24 -13.45
N MET A 109 2.99 -10.37 -12.79
CA MET A 109 4.01 -11.32 -12.32
C MET A 109 4.87 -11.84 -13.47
N ASN A 110 4.25 -12.33 -14.56
CA ASN A 110 5.00 -12.81 -15.73
C ASN A 110 5.88 -11.72 -16.38
N VAL A 111 5.40 -10.47 -16.42
CA VAL A 111 6.21 -9.34 -16.91
C VAL A 111 7.41 -9.14 -15.98
N ALA A 112 7.20 -9.09 -14.67
CA ALA A 112 8.29 -8.92 -13.69
C ALA A 112 9.33 -10.04 -13.81
N ASP A 113 8.89 -11.30 -13.90
CA ASP A 113 9.76 -12.47 -14.12
C ASP A 113 10.60 -12.34 -15.41
N SER A 114 10.01 -11.78 -16.49
CA SER A 114 10.71 -11.63 -17.77
C SER A 114 11.83 -10.58 -17.74
N PHE A 115 11.79 -9.67 -16.76
CA PHE A 115 12.79 -8.64 -16.52
C PHE A 115 13.61 -8.90 -15.25
N ASP A 116 13.50 -10.10 -14.67
CA ASP A 116 14.29 -10.57 -13.51
C ASP A 116 14.11 -9.72 -12.24
N PHE A 117 12.89 -9.24 -11.98
CA PHE A 117 12.56 -8.55 -10.73
C PHE A 117 11.25 -9.05 -10.11
N ASN A 118 11.03 -8.75 -8.82
CA ASN A 118 9.83 -9.17 -8.11
C ASN A 118 8.81 -8.05 -7.87
N ILE A 119 7.53 -8.38 -7.98
CA ILE A 119 6.46 -7.51 -7.48
C ILE A 119 6.43 -7.66 -5.95
N ASN A 120 6.67 -6.56 -5.23
CA ASN A 120 6.68 -6.59 -3.77
C ASN A 120 5.28 -6.82 -3.20
N THR A 121 4.28 -6.04 -3.63
CA THR A 121 2.92 -6.14 -3.08
C THR A 121 1.86 -5.86 -4.13
N PHE A 122 0.86 -6.73 -4.24
CA PHE A 122 -0.38 -6.41 -4.91
C PHE A 122 -1.38 -5.80 -3.92
N THR A 123 -1.88 -4.60 -4.21
CA THR A 123 -2.87 -3.89 -3.39
C THR A 123 -4.29 -4.11 -3.91
N HIS A 124 -5.24 -4.13 -2.97
CA HIS A 124 -6.65 -4.53 -3.08
C HIS A 124 -6.85 -6.01 -3.41
N ILE A 125 -6.22 -6.50 -4.48
CA ILE A 125 -6.01 -7.91 -4.83
C ILE A 125 -7.20 -8.86 -4.55
N LEU A 126 -8.40 -8.44 -4.92
CA LEU A 126 -9.64 -9.12 -4.53
C LEU A 126 -9.83 -10.54 -5.14
N GLU A 127 -9.08 -10.87 -6.20
CA GLU A 127 -8.99 -12.23 -6.75
C GLU A 127 -7.62 -12.90 -6.50
N GLY A 128 -6.84 -12.41 -5.54
CA GLY A 128 -5.54 -12.97 -5.17
C GLY A 128 -5.61 -14.46 -4.80
N TYR A 129 -6.68 -14.89 -4.13
CA TYR A 129 -6.97 -16.28 -3.82
C TYR A 129 -6.93 -17.24 -5.02
N LYS A 130 -7.14 -16.74 -6.24
CA LYS A 130 -7.14 -17.56 -7.45
C LYS A 130 -5.74 -17.79 -8.02
N VAL A 131 -4.75 -17.06 -7.53
CA VAL A 131 -3.35 -17.09 -7.99
C VAL A 131 -2.37 -17.09 -6.82
N ALA A 132 -2.83 -17.45 -5.61
CA ALA A 132 -2.06 -17.36 -4.39
C ALA A 132 -0.82 -18.27 -4.38
N ASP A 133 -0.95 -19.45 -5.00
CA ASP A 133 0.16 -20.38 -5.25
C ASP A 133 1.26 -19.72 -6.09
N LYS A 134 0.88 -19.01 -7.16
CA LYS A 134 1.81 -18.29 -8.02
C LYS A 134 2.42 -17.08 -7.32
N MET A 135 1.63 -16.35 -6.54
CA MET A 135 2.15 -15.24 -5.73
C MET A 135 3.19 -15.70 -4.73
N ALA A 136 2.94 -16.81 -4.03
CA ALA A 136 3.89 -17.39 -3.09
C ALA A 136 5.19 -17.83 -3.81
N ALA A 137 5.08 -18.43 -5.00
CA ALA A 137 6.24 -18.80 -5.81
C ALA A 137 7.02 -17.58 -6.34
N HIS A 138 6.31 -16.51 -6.73
CA HIS A 138 6.88 -15.22 -7.15
C HIS A 138 7.59 -14.50 -6.00
N GLY A 139 7.12 -14.70 -4.76
CA GLY A 139 7.52 -13.90 -3.60
C GLY A 139 6.72 -12.60 -3.45
N ALA A 140 5.56 -12.49 -4.11
CA ALA A 140 4.71 -11.31 -4.03
C ALA A 140 3.79 -11.36 -2.80
N GLY A 141 3.74 -10.25 -2.05
CA GLY A 141 2.77 -10.03 -0.99
C GLY A 141 1.40 -9.56 -1.48
N GLY A 142 0.42 -9.56 -0.57
CA GLY A 142 -0.94 -9.12 -0.88
C GLY A 142 -1.53 -8.23 0.22
N SER A 143 -1.99 -7.03 -0.14
CA SER A 143 -2.76 -6.16 0.76
C SER A 143 -4.21 -6.09 0.28
N THR A 144 -5.14 -6.77 0.94
CA THR A 144 -6.54 -6.91 0.49
C THR A 144 -7.53 -6.21 1.42
N PHE A 145 -8.76 -6.03 0.94
CA PHE A 145 -9.92 -5.74 1.77
C PHE A 145 -10.49 -7.03 2.37
N ALA A 146 -11.09 -6.93 3.55
CA ALA A 146 -11.78 -8.07 4.18
C ALA A 146 -13.22 -8.23 3.67
N ASP A 147 -13.96 -7.14 3.44
CA ASP A 147 -15.32 -7.19 2.86
C ASP A 147 -15.74 -6.06 1.90
N TRP A 148 -14.82 -5.20 1.46
CA TRP A 148 -15.14 -4.09 0.55
C TRP A 148 -15.02 -4.48 -0.92
N TRP A 149 -16.14 -4.86 -1.55
CA TRP A 149 -16.23 -5.21 -2.98
C TRP A 149 -17.66 -5.08 -3.55
N GLY A 150 -17.87 -5.53 -4.79
CA GLY A 150 -19.18 -5.55 -5.46
C GLY A 150 -19.63 -4.23 -6.11
N TYR A 151 -18.85 -3.16 -5.99
CA TYR A 151 -19.17 -1.82 -6.56
C TYR A 151 -18.76 -1.63 -8.03
N LYS A 152 -17.99 -2.56 -8.60
CA LYS A 152 -17.57 -2.60 -10.02
C LYS A 152 -17.58 -4.02 -10.55
N TRP A 153 -17.46 -4.16 -11.88
CA TRP A 153 -17.39 -5.47 -12.52
C TRP A 153 -16.13 -6.25 -12.12
N GLU A 154 -14.97 -5.59 -12.08
CA GLU A 154 -13.68 -6.21 -11.73
C GLU A 154 -13.59 -6.77 -10.30
N VAL A 155 -14.51 -6.36 -9.41
CA VAL A 155 -14.55 -6.77 -7.99
C VAL A 155 -15.71 -7.71 -7.67
N ARG A 156 -16.37 -8.27 -8.70
CA ARG A 156 -17.59 -9.07 -8.54
C ARG A 156 -17.36 -10.43 -7.88
N TYR A 157 -16.22 -11.06 -8.13
CA TYR A 157 -15.90 -12.40 -7.64
C TYR A 157 -15.00 -12.39 -6.40
N ALA A 158 -14.94 -11.25 -5.72
CA ALA A 158 -14.31 -11.13 -4.42
C ALA A 158 -15.08 -11.98 -3.38
N ILE A 159 -14.34 -12.56 -2.44
CA ILE A 159 -14.89 -13.41 -1.38
C ILE A 159 -14.23 -13.05 -0.05
N PRO A 160 -14.92 -13.22 1.10
CA PRO A 160 -14.35 -12.92 2.42
C PRO A 160 -13.19 -13.84 2.81
N TYR A 161 -13.03 -14.95 2.11
CA TYR A 161 -11.95 -15.91 2.30
C TYR A 161 -10.65 -15.49 1.60
N ASN A 162 -10.62 -14.38 0.85
CA ASN A 162 -9.46 -14.01 0.02
C ASN A 162 -8.16 -13.94 0.83
N ALA A 163 -8.17 -13.18 1.93
CA ALA A 163 -7.02 -13.03 2.81
C ALA A 163 -6.56 -14.37 3.40
N ALA A 164 -7.51 -15.20 3.83
CA ALA A 164 -7.23 -16.49 4.45
C ALA A 164 -6.60 -17.49 3.46
N LEU A 165 -7.16 -17.60 2.25
CA LEU A 165 -6.66 -18.49 1.21
C LEU A 165 -5.27 -18.07 0.73
N MET A 166 -5.01 -16.76 0.61
CA MET A 166 -3.67 -16.27 0.31
C MET A 166 -2.67 -16.61 1.41
N LEU A 167 -3.04 -16.37 2.67
CA LEU A 167 -2.17 -16.69 3.82
C LEU A 167 -1.87 -18.19 3.88
N GLN A 168 -2.87 -19.05 3.70
CA GLN A 168 -2.72 -20.51 3.68
C GLN A 168 -1.81 -21.01 2.54
N ALA A 169 -1.75 -20.28 1.42
CA ALA A 169 -0.85 -20.58 0.32
C ALA A 169 0.60 -20.10 0.57
N GLY A 170 0.87 -19.43 1.69
CA GLY A 170 2.20 -18.92 2.05
C GLY A 170 2.47 -17.47 1.63
N VAL A 171 1.45 -16.73 1.21
CA VAL A 171 1.58 -15.30 0.89
C VAL A 171 1.63 -14.47 2.18
N VAL A 172 2.49 -13.45 2.24
CA VAL A 172 2.42 -12.43 3.29
C VAL A 172 1.22 -11.52 3.00
N VAL A 173 0.20 -11.60 3.86
CA VAL A 173 -1.08 -10.91 3.65
C VAL A 173 -1.29 -9.79 4.65
N ALA A 174 -1.58 -8.58 4.16
CA ALA A 174 -2.04 -7.46 4.96
C ALA A 174 -3.51 -7.11 4.65
N LEU A 175 -4.18 -6.47 5.60
CA LEU A 175 -5.49 -5.85 5.40
C LEU A 175 -5.36 -4.33 5.38
N ASN A 176 -6.00 -3.71 4.39
CA ASN A 176 -6.11 -2.26 4.28
C ASN A 176 -7.57 -1.82 4.18
N SER A 177 -7.84 -0.52 4.32
CA SER A 177 -9.19 0.05 4.23
C SER A 177 -9.42 0.92 3.00
N ASP A 178 -8.36 1.57 2.48
CA ASP A 178 -8.47 2.66 1.47
C ASP A 178 -9.41 3.79 1.91
N ASP A 179 -9.65 3.92 3.22
CA ASP A 179 -10.56 4.86 3.85
C ASP A 179 -10.04 5.29 5.23
N ALA A 180 -10.06 6.61 5.49
CA ALA A 180 -9.47 7.22 6.68
C ALA A 180 -10.30 7.06 7.97
N GLU A 181 -11.59 6.75 7.86
CA GLU A 181 -12.42 6.39 9.03
C GLU A 181 -12.25 4.92 9.37
N MET A 182 -12.25 4.07 8.35
CA MET A 182 -12.17 2.63 8.52
C MET A 182 -10.74 2.16 8.86
N SER A 183 -9.70 2.93 8.51
CA SER A 183 -8.33 2.64 8.94
C SER A 183 -8.19 2.56 10.47
N ARG A 184 -9.00 3.31 11.22
CA ARG A 184 -9.07 3.26 12.69
C ARG A 184 -9.74 2.01 13.24
N ARG A 185 -10.29 1.16 12.37
CA ARG A 185 -11.06 -0.05 12.71
C ARG A 185 -10.53 -1.29 12.01
N LEU A 186 -9.26 -1.30 11.60
CA LEU A 186 -8.62 -2.47 10.98
C LEU A 186 -8.64 -3.71 11.87
N ASN A 187 -8.71 -3.55 13.19
CA ASN A 187 -8.94 -4.66 14.13
C ASN A 187 -10.28 -5.39 13.87
N GLN A 188 -11.32 -4.68 13.46
CA GLN A 188 -12.60 -5.27 13.07
C GLN A 188 -12.50 -5.94 11.70
N GLU A 189 -11.70 -5.41 10.77
CA GLU A 189 -11.40 -6.07 9.49
C GLU A 189 -10.66 -7.39 9.70
N ALA A 190 -9.65 -7.40 10.57
CA ALA A 190 -8.90 -8.60 10.94
C ALA A 190 -9.81 -9.68 11.56
N ALA A 191 -10.76 -9.28 12.42
CA ALA A 191 -11.71 -10.22 13.03
C ALA A 191 -12.56 -10.97 12.01
N LYS A 192 -12.81 -10.39 10.82
CA LYS A 192 -13.53 -11.07 9.73
C LYS A 192 -12.73 -12.25 9.17
N ALA A 193 -11.40 -12.17 9.13
CA ALA A 193 -10.56 -13.29 8.70
C ALA A 193 -10.67 -14.49 9.66
N VAL A 194 -10.80 -14.24 10.98
CA VAL A 194 -11.10 -15.28 11.97
C VAL A 194 -12.50 -15.86 11.72
N LYS A 195 -13.51 -14.99 11.54
CA LYS A 195 -14.91 -15.40 11.36
C LYS A 195 -15.16 -16.23 10.12
N TYR A 196 -14.59 -15.82 8.98
CA TYR A 196 -14.86 -16.44 7.69
C TYR A 196 -13.76 -17.43 7.31
N GLY A 197 -12.49 -17.10 7.53
CA GLY A 197 -11.35 -17.83 6.97
C GLY A 197 -10.73 -18.91 7.86
N ASP A 198 -11.27 -19.14 9.05
CA ASP A 198 -10.69 -20.05 10.07
C ASP A 198 -9.20 -19.74 10.37
N ILE A 199 -8.87 -18.44 10.35
CA ILE A 199 -7.54 -17.93 10.66
C ILE A 199 -7.41 -17.73 12.18
N SER A 200 -6.24 -18.05 12.73
CA SER A 200 -5.96 -17.82 14.15
C SER A 200 -6.04 -16.32 14.50
N GLU A 201 -6.43 -15.98 15.72
CA GLU A 201 -6.47 -14.59 16.18
C GLU A 201 -5.08 -13.92 16.09
N ILE A 202 -4.01 -14.69 16.31
CA ILE A 202 -2.63 -14.23 16.17
C ILE A 202 -2.33 -13.84 14.73
N ASP A 203 -2.66 -14.70 13.76
CA ASP A 203 -2.38 -14.41 12.35
C ASP A 203 -3.28 -13.29 11.81
N ALA A 204 -4.52 -13.20 12.29
CA ALA A 204 -5.40 -12.07 12.00
C ALA A 204 -4.80 -10.74 12.50
N LEU A 205 -4.23 -10.71 13.71
CA LEU A 205 -3.54 -9.51 14.22
C LEU A 205 -2.29 -9.19 13.41
N LYS A 206 -1.51 -10.20 12.98
CA LYS A 206 -0.36 -9.98 12.09
C LYS A 206 -0.76 -9.31 10.79
N MET A 207 -1.92 -9.64 10.20
CA MET A 207 -2.40 -9.01 8.96
C MET A 207 -2.58 -7.48 9.06
N ILE A 208 -2.68 -6.93 10.27
CA ILE A 208 -2.83 -5.48 10.49
C ILE A 208 -1.67 -4.87 11.29
N THR A 209 -0.60 -5.64 11.55
CA THR A 209 0.57 -5.20 12.32
C THR A 209 1.86 -5.65 11.64
N LEU A 210 2.30 -6.90 11.89
CA LEU A 210 3.58 -7.41 11.41
C LEU A 210 3.63 -7.54 9.89
N ASN A 211 2.59 -8.06 9.26
CA ASN A 211 2.58 -8.30 7.81
C ASN A 211 2.68 -7.00 7.00
N PRO A 212 1.90 -5.93 7.27
CA PRO A 212 2.11 -4.66 6.58
C PRO A 212 3.51 -4.08 6.84
N ALA A 213 4.09 -4.27 8.03
CA ALA A 213 5.49 -3.87 8.29
C ALA A 213 6.48 -4.65 7.41
N ILE A 214 6.29 -5.98 7.27
CA ILE A 214 7.10 -6.81 6.37
C ILE A 214 6.95 -6.33 4.92
N LEU A 215 5.73 -6.03 4.45
CA LEU A 215 5.49 -5.57 3.08
C LEU A 215 6.08 -4.18 2.78
N LEU A 216 6.27 -3.36 3.83
CA LEU A 216 6.91 -2.04 3.76
C LEU A 216 8.42 -2.09 4.06
N HIS A 217 8.98 -3.27 4.35
CA HIS A 217 10.38 -3.47 4.73
C HIS A 217 10.75 -2.71 6.01
N MET A 218 9.84 -2.71 6.97
CA MET A 218 9.95 -2.01 8.26
C MET A 218 9.72 -2.94 9.46
N ASP A 219 9.76 -4.25 9.25
CA ASP A 219 9.54 -5.22 10.32
C ASP A 219 10.73 -5.36 11.28
N ASP A 220 11.84 -4.68 11.03
CA ASP A 220 12.90 -4.45 12.01
C ASP A 220 12.51 -3.34 13.01
N ARG A 221 11.71 -2.37 12.58
CA ARG A 221 11.28 -1.21 13.39
C ARG A 221 9.90 -1.34 14.02
N MET A 222 8.93 -1.94 13.32
CA MET A 222 7.52 -1.90 13.76
C MET A 222 6.77 -3.23 13.55
N GLY A 223 5.46 -3.21 13.83
CA GLY A 223 4.57 -4.35 13.60
C GLY A 223 4.61 -5.46 14.65
N SER A 224 5.46 -5.38 15.68
CA SER A 224 5.46 -6.29 16.82
C SER A 224 6.04 -5.66 18.07
N ILE A 225 5.71 -6.20 19.25
CA ILE A 225 6.24 -5.73 20.53
C ILE A 225 7.50 -6.54 20.87
N LEU A 226 8.67 -6.03 20.49
CA LEU A 226 9.99 -6.62 20.76
C LEU A 226 10.98 -5.52 21.15
N GLU A 227 12.05 -5.88 21.86
CA GLU A 227 13.13 -4.95 22.18
C GLU A 227 13.80 -4.44 20.90
N GLY A 228 14.13 -3.14 20.86
CA GLY A 228 14.75 -2.48 19.71
C GLY A 228 13.78 -1.88 18.69
N LYS A 229 12.47 -2.16 18.81
CA LYS A 229 11.43 -1.62 17.94
C LYS A 229 10.86 -0.29 18.43
N ASP A 230 10.25 0.46 17.52
CA ASP A 230 9.51 1.69 17.79
C ASP A 230 8.36 1.40 18.76
N ALA A 231 8.22 2.26 19.77
CA ALA A 231 7.22 2.09 20.84
C ALA A 231 5.82 2.56 20.40
N ASP A 232 5.33 1.95 19.32
CA ASP A 232 4.01 2.16 18.73
C ASP A 232 3.02 1.16 19.33
N LEU A 233 2.23 1.62 20.31
CA LEU A 233 1.44 0.74 21.17
C LEU A 233 0.00 1.22 21.26
N VAL A 234 -0.92 0.27 21.44
CA VAL A 234 -2.31 0.55 21.76
C VAL A 234 -2.72 -0.26 22.98
N LEU A 235 -3.21 0.42 24.02
CA LEU A 235 -3.85 -0.22 25.14
C LEU A 235 -5.33 -0.38 24.81
N TRP A 236 -5.79 -1.63 24.74
CA TRP A 236 -7.20 -1.95 24.48
C TRP A 236 -7.95 -2.28 25.76
N SER A 237 -9.23 -1.93 25.81
CA SER A 237 -10.12 -2.24 26.94
C SER A 237 -10.51 -3.72 27.05
N ASP A 238 -10.35 -4.48 25.97
CA ASP A 238 -10.66 -5.91 25.84
C ASP A 238 -9.80 -6.49 24.70
N HIS A 239 -10.00 -7.76 24.33
CA HIS A 239 -9.31 -8.38 23.21
C HIS A 239 -9.47 -7.55 21.92
N PRO A 240 -8.40 -7.16 21.20
CA PRO A 240 -8.48 -6.18 20.11
C PRO A 240 -9.40 -6.58 18.95
N LEU A 241 -9.60 -7.88 18.70
CA LEU A 241 -10.52 -8.36 17.66
C LEU A 241 -12.00 -8.32 18.07
N SER A 242 -12.31 -7.98 19.32
CA SER A 242 -13.68 -7.81 19.79
C SER A 242 -14.28 -6.52 19.24
N ILE A 243 -15.54 -6.56 18.78
CA ILE A 243 -16.29 -5.37 18.39
C ILE A 243 -16.59 -4.42 19.57
N TYR A 244 -16.45 -4.92 20.80
CA TYR A 244 -16.62 -4.15 22.02
C TYR A 244 -15.31 -3.51 22.51
N ALA A 245 -14.16 -3.87 21.92
CA ALA A 245 -12.89 -3.31 22.31
C ALA A 245 -12.79 -1.84 21.89
N THR A 246 -12.33 -1.01 22.81
CA THR A 246 -12.01 0.40 22.57
C THR A 246 -10.54 0.66 22.87
N ALA A 247 -9.89 1.49 22.08
CA ALA A 247 -8.55 1.98 22.41
C ALA A 247 -8.68 2.92 23.63
N GLU A 248 -7.97 2.60 24.70
CA GLU A 248 -7.90 3.44 25.91
C GLU A 248 -6.83 4.52 25.74
N THR A 249 -5.66 4.13 25.23
CA THR A 249 -4.53 5.03 24.99
C THR A 249 -3.73 4.52 23.78
N THR A 250 -3.17 5.43 22.97
CA THR A 250 -2.24 5.09 21.88
C THR A 250 -0.94 5.86 22.02
N TRP A 251 0.16 5.17 21.75
CA TRP A 251 1.50 5.73 21.73
C TRP A 251 2.09 5.59 20.33
N VAL A 252 2.81 6.63 19.89
CA VAL A 252 3.64 6.62 18.70
C VAL A 252 5.04 7.04 19.14
N GLU A 253 6.03 6.19 18.86
CA GLU A 253 7.42 6.38 19.29
C GLU A 253 7.53 6.65 20.82
N GLY A 254 6.68 5.99 21.61
CA GLY A 254 6.62 6.14 23.07
C GLY A 254 5.94 7.42 23.57
N THR A 255 5.53 8.32 22.67
CA THR A 255 4.78 9.53 23.01
C THR A 255 3.28 9.22 22.99
N PRO A 256 2.51 9.55 24.05
CA PRO A 256 1.06 9.36 24.04
C PRO A 256 0.39 10.38 23.08
N TYR A 257 -0.29 9.88 22.06
CA TYR A 257 -1.04 10.71 21.08
C TYR A 257 -2.54 10.71 21.32
N TYR A 258 -3.07 9.67 21.96
CA TYR A 258 -4.47 9.56 22.33
C TYR A 258 -4.59 9.05 23.76
N ASP A 259 -5.45 9.69 24.54
CA ASP A 259 -5.93 9.20 25.82
C ASP A 259 -7.44 9.44 25.89
N LYS A 260 -8.20 8.39 26.21
CA LYS A 260 -9.67 8.41 26.22
C LYS A 260 -10.24 9.45 27.18
N ASN A 261 -9.66 9.62 28.36
CA ASN A 261 -10.16 10.58 29.36
C ASN A 261 -9.88 12.02 28.93
N GLU A 262 -8.71 12.26 28.35
CA GLU A 262 -8.37 13.58 27.82
C GLU A 262 -9.22 13.94 26.59
N ASP A 263 -9.44 13.01 25.67
CA ASP A 263 -10.35 13.20 24.52
C ASP A 263 -11.77 13.57 24.97
N MET A 264 -12.30 12.90 26.00
CA MET A 264 -13.61 13.26 26.57
C MET A 264 -13.65 14.72 27.05
N ARG A 265 -12.63 15.17 27.79
CA ARG A 265 -12.52 16.58 28.25
C ARG A 265 -12.39 17.55 27.08
N LEU A 266 -11.60 17.20 26.07
CA LEU A 266 -11.41 18.03 24.88
C LEU A 266 -12.71 18.19 24.10
N ARG A 267 -13.52 17.14 23.96
CA ARG A 267 -14.83 17.19 23.31
C ARG A 267 -15.80 18.10 24.05
N GLU A 268 -15.85 18.03 25.38
CA GLU A 268 -16.67 18.94 26.20
C GLU A 268 -16.24 20.40 25.99
N ARG A 269 -14.93 20.67 26.01
CA ARG A 269 -14.38 22.01 25.75
C ARG A 269 -14.72 22.52 24.34
N ILE A 270 -14.58 21.68 23.32
CA ILE A 270 -14.91 22.04 21.93
C ILE A 270 -16.40 22.33 21.79
N ALA A 271 -17.27 21.53 22.42
CA ALA A 271 -18.70 21.75 22.40
C ALA A 271 -19.09 23.08 23.06
N ALA A 272 -18.49 23.39 24.22
CA ALA A 272 -18.70 24.65 24.91
C ALA A 272 -18.21 25.85 24.08
N GLU A 273 -17.03 25.75 23.48
CA GLU A 273 -16.45 26.81 22.65
C GLU A 273 -17.26 27.04 21.36
N ARG A 274 -17.72 25.95 20.72
CA ARG A 274 -18.62 26.03 19.57
C ARG A 274 -19.93 26.75 19.93
N ALA A 275 -20.52 26.43 21.09
CA ALA A 275 -21.73 27.10 21.56
C ALA A 275 -21.49 28.59 21.81
N ARG A 276 -20.35 28.96 22.42
CA ARG A 276 -19.95 30.36 22.64
C ARG A 276 -19.80 31.13 21.32
N ILE A 277 -19.13 30.55 20.33
CA ILE A 277 -18.93 31.17 19.01
C ILE A 277 -20.26 31.38 18.30
N ILE A 278 -21.14 30.37 18.31
CA ILE A 278 -22.48 30.49 17.70
C ILE A 278 -23.26 31.64 18.35
N ALA A 279 -23.27 31.71 19.69
CA ALA A 279 -23.96 32.77 20.42
C ALA A 279 -23.42 34.18 20.10
N ALA A 280 -22.09 34.32 19.96
CA ALA A 280 -21.48 35.59 19.59
C ALA A 280 -21.90 36.05 18.19
N ILE A 281 -21.85 35.15 17.20
CA ILE A 281 -22.26 35.46 15.81
C ILE A 281 -23.75 35.83 15.73
N THR A 282 -24.61 35.12 16.48
CA THR A 282 -26.05 35.44 16.48
C THR A 282 -26.37 36.77 17.15
N ASN A 283 -25.56 37.22 18.10
CA ASN A 283 -25.76 38.50 18.78
C ASN A 283 -25.22 39.68 17.97
N GLU A 284 -24.10 39.53 17.25
CA GLU A 284 -23.57 40.57 16.35
C GLU A 284 -24.44 40.81 15.09
N GLY A 285 -25.16 39.79 14.61
CA GLY A 285 -26.09 39.94 13.49
C GLY A 285 -27.47 40.54 13.85
N ALA A 286 -27.68 40.87 15.13
CA ALA A 286 -28.92 41.46 15.64
C ALA A 286 -28.81 42.97 15.96
N GLU A 287 -27.63 43.57 15.77
CA GLU A 287 -27.38 45.03 15.74
C GLU A 287 -27.36 45.55 14.30
#